data_AF-A0A8T5VIE6-F1
#
_entry.id   AF-A0A8T5VIE6-F1
#
_cell.length_a   1.000
_cell.length_b   1.000
_cell.length_c   1.000
_cell.angle_alpha   90.00
_cell.angle_beta   90.00
_cell.angle_gamma   90.00
#
_symmetry.space_group_name_H-M   'P 1'
#
loop_
_entity.id
_entity.type
_entity.pdbx_description
1 polymer ?
#
loop_
_entity_poly.entity_id
_entity_poly.type
_entity_poly.pdbx_seq_one_letter_code
_entity_poly.pdbx_strand_id
1 'polypeptide(L)'
;MSNRATAKFLPQFKLGTKAVLCAVLLIAVNTALVVGAGYWSLTSAFNDRALRDIEVNLRTLALAFAEVVPDAKITMRDGGVARAEIPKMPEFRDHAIVDRAVSYVGGNATLFVFDDASGQFVRRSTNVKKENGDRAVGTQLAADHPGQAVLRRGEAYKGPATLFGKTFMTAYFPVADATGKVVGILYVGIPMAQFESMLTQAIESMAIAAGIAALLVLVLTLLVVRRITRPLTSVTRSLTALAEGKSDVEIDCEDRADEIGEIARTVAVFKSNSLERARLRSEQTAATAAAAEQRKAELRNFVEQFRGSVGGILDKVLSSSGEFERVARQLTDTARSTADLSAQSAGASENASEHVRTAASASDELSQSISEITRRVQESNEISAEAVRQAEATDQRMAQLSEAGARIGDVVKLITSIAEQTNLLALNATIEAARAGDAGRGFAVVAQEVKTLAGQTAKATDEISNQIASMQLATEESVTAIKAIGQTIERISGIAGSISAAVEQQRSATHNIAASVRAAASGTADVAVNVRHAAKGASETGETSSRMFASAQALSGESLHLKAEVDGFLDRVHAA
;
A
#
# COMPACT_ATOMS: atom_id res chain seq x y z
N MET A 1 53.87 30.58 -53.91
CA MET A 1 53.06 31.75 -53.52
C MET A 1 51.82 31.26 -52.81
N SER A 2 51.72 31.35 -51.49
CA SER A 2 50.44 31.43 -50.75
C SER A 2 50.69 31.50 -49.24
N ASN A 3 49.80 32.21 -48.56
CA ASN A 3 49.53 32.20 -47.13
C ASN A 3 50.53 32.88 -46.18
N ARG A 4 50.27 34.16 -45.94
CA ARG A 4 50.09 34.70 -44.58
C ARG A 4 49.24 35.98 -44.64
N ALA A 5 47.93 35.78 -44.81
CA ALA A 5 46.93 36.83 -44.67
C ALA A 5 45.85 36.34 -43.71
N THR A 6 46.16 36.32 -42.41
CA THR A 6 45.14 36.25 -41.34
C THR A 6 45.68 36.91 -40.08
N ALA A 7 44.88 37.86 -39.57
CA ALA A 7 44.89 38.43 -38.22
C ALA A 7 45.92 39.53 -37.87
N LYS A 8 45.88 40.65 -38.60
CA LYS A 8 46.02 41.99 -37.99
C LYS A 8 44.68 42.35 -37.34
N PHE A 9 44.44 41.93 -36.09
CA PHE A 9 43.31 42.43 -35.30
C PHE A 9 43.59 42.30 -33.80
N LEU A 10 44.66 42.95 -33.34
CA LEU A 10 44.88 43.29 -31.92
C LEU A 10 45.65 44.62 -31.92
N PRO A 11 45.18 45.70 -31.27
CA PRO A 11 45.77 47.04 -31.42
C PRO A 11 47.20 47.10 -30.86
N GLN A 12 47.94 48.18 -31.19
CA GLN A 12 49.26 48.52 -30.66
C GLN A 12 49.21 48.90 -29.17
N PHE A 13 48.70 48.01 -28.32
CA PHE A 13 48.69 48.20 -26.87
C PHE A 13 50.04 47.80 -26.27
N LYS A 14 50.52 48.60 -25.31
CA LYS A 14 51.71 48.30 -24.51
C LYS A 14 51.52 46.98 -23.76
N LEU A 15 52.62 46.27 -23.48
CA LEU A 15 52.63 44.91 -22.91
C LEU A 15 51.73 44.78 -21.67
N GLY A 16 51.71 45.79 -20.79
CA GLY A 16 50.85 45.82 -19.60
C GLY A 16 49.35 45.87 -19.91
N THR A 17 48.94 46.60 -20.95
CA THR A 17 47.53 46.66 -21.36
C THR A 17 47.08 45.35 -22.02
N LYS A 18 47.97 44.65 -22.75
CA LYS A 18 47.70 43.30 -23.27
C LYS A 18 47.54 42.28 -22.14
N ALA A 19 48.37 42.36 -21.11
CA ALA A 19 48.28 41.48 -19.94
C ALA A 19 46.95 41.66 -19.18
N VAL A 20 46.51 42.90 -18.95
CA VAL A 20 45.20 43.17 -18.31
C VAL A 20 44.04 42.68 -19.19
N LEU A 21 44.07 42.95 -20.51
CA LEU A 21 43.02 42.48 -21.43
C LEU A 21 42.93 40.95 -21.49
N CYS A 22 44.05 40.24 -21.55
CA CYS A 22 44.07 38.78 -21.51
C CYS A 22 43.56 38.23 -20.18
N ALA A 23 43.93 38.84 -19.05
CA ALA A 23 43.46 38.42 -17.73
C ALA A 23 41.95 38.62 -17.58
N VAL A 24 41.42 39.79 -17.98
CA VAL A 24 39.97 40.06 -17.95
C VAL A 24 39.21 39.06 -18.82
N LEU A 25 39.72 38.75 -20.02
CA LEU A 25 39.08 37.80 -20.93
C LEU A 25 39.11 36.36 -20.38
N LEU A 26 40.23 35.92 -19.80
CA LEU A 26 40.33 34.61 -19.16
C LEU A 26 39.42 34.48 -17.93
N ILE A 27 39.34 35.53 -17.10
CA ILE A 27 38.44 35.57 -15.93
C ILE A 27 36.98 35.47 -16.39
N ALA A 28 36.59 36.25 -17.41
CA ALA A 28 35.21 36.24 -17.93
C ALA A 28 34.83 34.87 -18.51
N VAL A 29 35.72 34.26 -19.30
CA VAL A 29 35.49 32.93 -19.89
C VAL A 29 35.40 31.85 -18.81
N ASN A 30 36.30 31.85 -17.83
CA ASN A 30 36.30 30.84 -16.77
C ASN A 30 35.07 30.97 -15.86
N THR A 31 34.71 32.21 -15.49
CA THR A 31 33.49 32.48 -14.70
C THR A 31 32.23 32.00 -15.44
N ALA A 32 32.12 32.29 -16.75
CA ALA A 32 30.99 31.84 -17.56
C ALA A 32 30.94 30.30 -17.68
N LEU A 33 32.08 29.63 -17.82
CA LEU A 33 32.15 28.16 -17.88
C LEU A 33 31.74 27.51 -16.55
N VAL A 34 32.23 28.02 -15.41
CA VAL A 34 31.91 27.45 -14.09
C VAL A 34 30.44 27.66 -13.74
N VAL A 35 29.92 28.88 -13.92
CA VAL A 35 28.51 29.18 -13.64
C VAL A 35 27.60 28.45 -14.63
N GLY A 36 27.96 28.40 -15.91
CA GLY A 36 27.19 27.69 -16.93
C GLY A 36 27.16 26.18 -16.73
N ALA A 37 28.31 25.55 -16.43
CA ALA A 37 28.38 24.13 -16.11
C ALA A 37 27.65 23.81 -14.80
N GLY A 38 27.75 24.69 -13.79
CA GLY A 38 27.00 24.60 -12.55
C GLY A 38 25.49 24.64 -12.79
N TYR A 39 25.02 25.62 -13.56
CA TYR A 39 23.62 25.74 -13.95
C TYR A 39 23.11 24.49 -14.68
N TRP A 40 23.86 24.01 -15.66
CA TRP A 40 23.48 22.82 -16.43
C TRP A 40 23.44 21.55 -15.56
N SER A 41 24.46 21.35 -14.72
CA SER A 41 24.54 20.20 -13.81
C SER A 41 23.43 20.21 -12.77
N LEU A 42 23.19 21.36 -12.12
CA LEU A 42 22.12 21.51 -11.13
C LEU A 42 20.75 21.31 -11.75
N THR A 43 20.49 21.92 -12.92
CA THR A 43 19.21 21.78 -13.61
C THR A 43 18.97 20.33 -14.06
N SER A 44 20.00 19.64 -14.58
CA SER A 44 19.89 18.23 -14.97
C SER A 44 19.61 17.33 -13.77
N ALA A 45 20.41 17.46 -12.70
CA ALA A 45 20.24 16.65 -11.49
C ALA A 45 18.88 16.89 -10.84
N PHE A 46 18.40 18.15 -10.90
CA PHE A 46 17.11 18.54 -10.39
C PHE A 46 15.97 17.88 -11.17
N ASN A 47 16.02 17.93 -12.50
CA ASN A 47 14.99 17.34 -13.37
C ASN A 47 14.93 15.81 -13.20
N ASP A 48 16.08 15.15 -13.12
CA ASP A 48 16.18 13.71 -12.89
C ASP A 48 15.61 13.30 -11.52
N ARG A 49 15.84 14.12 -10.49
CA ARG A 49 15.27 13.89 -9.16
C ARG A 49 13.75 14.08 -9.17
N ALA A 50 13.27 15.16 -9.76
CA ALA A 50 11.83 15.43 -9.86
C ALA A 50 11.08 14.31 -10.61
N LEU A 51 11.68 13.72 -11.65
CA LEU A 51 11.12 12.57 -12.36
C LEU A 51 11.10 11.29 -11.51
N ARG A 52 12.11 11.04 -10.68
CA ARG A 52 12.09 9.90 -9.74
C ARG A 52 11.06 10.08 -8.63
N ASP A 53 10.99 11.26 -8.04
CA ASP A 53 10.04 11.55 -6.97
C ASP A 53 8.60 11.42 -7.49
N ILE A 54 8.33 11.86 -8.73
CA ILE A 54 6.99 11.73 -9.30
C ILE A 54 6.61 10.29 -9.64
N GLU A 55 7.58 9.43 -9.97
CA GLU A 55 7.39 7.99 -10.14
C GLU A 55 6.91 7.34 -8.83
N VAL A 56 7.56 7.70 -7.72
CA VAL A 56 7.21 7.22 -6.37
C VAL A 56 5.82 7.71 -5.97
N ASN A 57 5.51 8.97 -6.23
CA ASN A 57 4.19 9.54 -5.94
C ASN A 57 3.09 8.85 -6.74
N LEU A 58 3.33 8.62 -8.03
CA LEU A 58 2.38 7.96 -8.91
C LEU A 58 2.13 6.51 -8.47
N ARG A 59 3.19 5.78 -8.10
CA ARG A 59 3.08 4.44 -7.52
C ARG A 59 2.25 4.43 -6.24
N THR A 60 2.53 5.36 -5.34
CA THR A 60 1.81 5.46 -4.05
C THR A 60 0.34 5.74 -4.28
N LEU A 61 0.00 6.67 -5.19
CA LEU A 61 -1.38 6.96 -5.57
C LEU A 61 -2.07 5.75 -6.23
N ALA A 62 -1.39 5.05 -7.14
CA ALA A 62 -1.97 3.89 -7.81
C ALA A 62 -2.27 2.74 -6.84
N LEU A 63 -1.36 2.49 -5.89
CA LEU A 63 -1.58 1.47 -4.85
C LEU A 63 -2.71 1.87 -3.89
N ALA A 64 -2.74 3.12 -3.43
CA ALA A 64 -3.84 3.63 -2.59
C ALA A 64 -5.19 3.59 -3.32
N PHE A 65 -5.20 3.82 -4.63
CA PHE A 65 -6.39 3.70 -5.47
C PHE A 65 -6.86 2.24 -5.57
N ALA A 66 -5.95 1.28 -5.81
CA ALA A 66 -6.27 -0.14 -5.87
C ALA A 66 -6.76 -0.73 -4.54
N GLU A 67 -6.24 -0.21 -3.42
CA GLU A 67 -6.66 -0.63 -2.08
C GLU A 67 -8.12 -0.25 -1.78
N VAL A 68 -8.56 0.93 -2.23
CA VAL A 68 -9.90 1.47 -1.93
C VAL A 68 -10.93 1.10 -3.01
N VAL A 69 -10.49 0.84 -4.24
CA VAL A 69 -11.36 0.53 -5.38
C VAL A 69 -11.17 -0.94 -5.79
N PRO A 70 -12.08 -1.86 -5.40
CA PRO A 70 -11.89 -3.30 -5.56
C PRO A 70 -11.73 -3.76 -7.02
N ASP A 71 -12.37 -3.07 -7.95
CA ASP A 71 -12.35 -3.41 -9.38
C ASP A 71 -11.12 -2.86 -10.12
N ALA A 72 -10.26 -2.09 -9.44
CA ALA A 72 -9.07 -1.51 -10.03
C ALA A 72 -7.90 -2.52 -10.03
N LYS A 73 -7.37 -2.82 -11.21
CA LYS A 73 -6.19 -3.67 -11.39
C LYS A 73 -4.99 -2.82 -11.78
N ILE A 74 -3.98 -2.78 -10.91
CA ILE A 74 -2.72 -2.08 -11.16
C ILE A 74 -1.61 -3.09 -11.37
N THR A 75 -0.93 -3.02 -12.51
CA THR A 75 0.27 -3.83 -12.81
C THR A 75 1.51 -2.96 -12.66
N MET A 76 2.51 -3.47 -11.94
CA MET A 76 3.79 -2.81 -11.73
C MET A 76 4.87 -3.47 -12.59
N ARG A 77 5.78 -2.66 -13.16
CA ARG A 77 6.97 -3.14 -13.89
C ARG A 77 8.15 -2.24 -13.57
N ASP A 78 9.29 -2.84 -13.28
CA ASP A 78 10.55 -2.11 -12.98
C ASP A 78 10.40 -1.04 -11.88
N GLY A 79 9.51 -1.27 -10.92
CA GLY A 79 9.23 -0.36 -9.80
C GLY A 79 8.26 0.79 -10.12
N GLY A 80 7.80 0.95 -11.36
CA GLY A 80 6.81 1.94 -11.80
C GLY A 80 5.45 1.33 -12.16
N VAL A 81 4.44 2.19 -12.34
CA VAL A 81 3.09 1.78 -12.78
C VAL A 81 3.14 1.46 -14.27
N ALA A 82 2.87 0.21 -14.64
CA ALA A 82 2.92 -0.26 -16.02
C ALA A 82 1.54 -0.25 -16.69
N ARG A 83 0.49 -0.61 -15.95
CA ARG A 83 -0.89 -0.64 -16.44
C ARG A 83 -1.86 -0.38 -15.29
N ALA A 84 -2.93 0.37 -15.57
CA ALA A 84 -4.00 0.62 -14.63
C ALA A 84 -5.34 0.37 -15.34
N GLU A 85 -6.12 -0.56 -14.82
CA GLU A 85 -7.38 -0.98 -15.44
C GLU A 85 -8.55 -0.91 -14.48
N ILE A 86 -9.70 -0.43 -14.96
CA ILE A 86 -10.96 -0.50 -14.23
C ILE A 86 -12.14 -0.47 -15.23
N PRO A 87 -13.21 -1.26 -15.01
CA PRO A 87 -14.38 -1.24 -15.91
C PRO A 87 -15.05 0.14 -15.99
N LYS A 88 -15.13 0.85 -14.86
CA LYS A 88 -15.69 2.20 -14.77
C LYS A 88 -15.14 2.90 -13.53
N MET A 89 -14.82 4.19 -13.65
CA MET A 89 -14.40 4.98 -12.50
C MET A 89 -15.54 5.12 -11.48
N PRO A 90 -15.29 4.92 -10.18
CA PRO A 90 -16.32 5.07 -9.15
C PRO A 90 -16.67 6.54 -8.88
N GLU A 91 -17.80 6.76 -8.20
CA GLU A 91 -18.09 8.06 -7.60
C GLU A 91 -17.32 8.21 -6.28
N PHE A 92 -16.56 9.30 -6.18
CA PHE A 92 -15.76 9.59 -5.00
C PHE A 92 -16.59 10.42 -4.00
N ARG A 93 -16.93 9.82 -2.84
CA ARG A 93 -17.66 10.50 -1.77
C ARG A 93 -16.80 11.44 -0.93
N ASP A 94 -15.49 11.20 -0.92
CA ASP A 94 -14.51 11.98 -0.18
C ASP A 94 -13.18 12.12 -0.95
N HIS A 95 -12.19 12.73 -0.30
CA HIS A 95 -10.84 12.95 -0.83
C HIS A 95 -9.77 12.11 -0.12
N ALA A 96 -10.17 11.08 0.63
CA ALA A 96 -9.25 10.32 1.46
C ALA A 96 -8.16 9.59 0.64
N ILE A 97 -8.48 9.10 -0.56
CA ILE A 97 -7.52 8.42 -1.44
C ILE A 97 -6.38 9.36 -1.81
N VAL A 98 -6.70 10.57 -2.31
CA VAL A 98 -5.69 11.53 -2.75
C VAL A 98 -4.92 12.12 -1.56
N ASP A 99 -5.58 12.35 -0.43
CA ASP A 99 -4.95 12.90 0.76
C ASP A 99 -4.01 11.89 1.44
N ARG A 100 -4.40 10.61 1.50
CA ARG A 100 -3.55 9.52 2.01
C ARG A 100 -2.37 9.25 1.09
N ALA A 101 -2.58 9.28 -0.22
CA ALA A 101 -1.50 9.07 -1.18
C ALA A 101 -0.40 10.12 -1.01
N VAL A 102 -0.75 11.39 -0.80
CA VAL A 102 0.23 12.47 -0.63
C VAL A 102 0.73 12.66 0.79
N SER A 103 0.08 12.12 1.82
CA SER A 103 0.54 12.28 3.21
C SER A 103 1.91 11.65 3.47
N TYR A 104 2.26 10.62 2.70
CA TYR A 104 3.54 9.91 2.82
C TYR A 104 4.66 10.49 1.95
N VAL A 105 4.33 11.09 0.81
CA VAL A 105 5.30 11.46 -0.23
C VAL A 105 5.29 12.95 -0.60
N GLY A 106 4.31 13.71 -0.08
CA GLY A 106 4.12 15.12 -0.37
C GLY A 106 3.56 15.40 -1.78
N GLY A 107 3.36 16.68 -2.07
CA GLY A 107 2.83 17.14 -3.36
C GLY A 107 1.31 16.98 -3.48
N ASN A 108 0.86 16.91 -4.73
CA ASN A 108 -0.54 16.90 -5.10
C ASN A 108 -0.92 15.61 -5.82
N ALA A 109 -2.15 15.15 -5.61
CA ALA A 109 -2.75 14.02 -6.28
C ALA A 109 -4.15 14.37 -6.79
N THR A 110 -4.56 13.76 -7.90
CA THR A 110 -5.88 13.94 -8.49
C THR A 110 -6.34 12.68 -9.19
N LEU A 111 -7.61 12.35 -9.01
CA LEU A 111 -8.33 11.33 -9.77
C LEU A 111 -9.25 12.04 -10.76
N PHE A 112 -8.94 11.89 -12.05
CA PHE A 112 -9.80 12.38 -13.11
C PHE A 112 -10.72 11.27 -13.60
N VAL A 113 -11.96 11.64 -13.91
CA VAL A 113 -12.93 10.75 -14.57
C VAL A 113 -13.21 11.30 -15.95
N PHE A 114 -13.22 10.41 -16.94
CA PHE A 114 -13.65 10.78 -18.28
C PHE A 114 -15.17 10.97 -18.27
N ASP A 115 -15.62 12.16 -18.65
CA ASP A 115 -17.03 12.49 -18.78
C ASP A 115 -17.44 12.37 -20.25
N ASP A 116 -18.21 11.34 -20.58
CA ASP A 116 -18.67 11.07 -21.95
C ASP A 116 -19.55 12.20 -22.52
N ALA A 117 -20.23 12.99 -21.67
CA ALA A 117 -21.10 14.09 -22.12
C ALA A 117 -20.32 15.32 -22.57
N SER A 118 -19.23 15.66 -21.86
CA SER A 118 -18.35 16.78 -22.21
C SER A 118 -17.15 16.38 -23.07
N GLY A 119 -16.84 15.08 -23.14
CA GLY A 119 -15.67 14.55 -23.82
C GLY A 119 -14.35 14.92 -23.13
N GLN A 120 -14.39 15.35 -21.87
CA GLN A 120 -13.26 15.89 -21.11
C GLN A 120 -12.96 15.07 -19.86
N PHE A 121 -11.73 15.17 -19.37
CA PHE A 121 -11.34 14.61 -18.08
C PHE A 121 -11.62 15.62 -16.97
N VAL A 122 -12.48 15.24 -16.02
CA VAL A 122 -12.91 16.12 -14.93
C VAL A 122 -12.28 15.67 -13.61
N ARG A 123 -11.71 16.61 -12.84
CA ARG A 123 -11.19 16.34 -11.49
C ARG A 123 -12.33 15.97 -10.56
N ARG A 124 -12.39 14.71 -10.10
CA ARG A 124 -13.43 14.27 -9.15
C ARG A 124 -12.92 14.24 -7.71
N SER A 125 -11.67 13.85 -7.51
CA SER A 125 -11.03 13.90 -6.20
C SER A 125 -9.64 14.53 -6.36
N THR A 126 -9.35 15.58 -5.60
CA THR A 126 -8.08 16.31 -5.72
C THR A 126 -7.72 17.03 -4.43
N ASN A 127 -6.43 17.14 -4.13
CA ASN A 127 -5.91 18.04 -3.10
C ASN A 127 -5.29 19.32 -3.69
N VAL A 128 -5.29 19.46 -5.02
CA VAL A 128 -4.88 20.71 -5.69
C VAL A 128 -5.88 21.79 -5.32
N LYS A 129 -5.37 22.94 -4.87
CA LYS A 129 -6.20 24.10 -4.50
C LYS A 129 -6.16 25.17 -5.58
N LYS A 130 -7.29 25.83 -5.78
CA LYS A 130 -7.41 27.06 -6.60
C LYS A 130 -6.81 28.25 -5.84
N GLU A 131 -6.76 29.41 -6.47
CA GLU A 131 -6.27 30.66 -5.86
C GLU A 131 -7.07 31.08 -4.61
N ASN A 132 -8.36 30.76 -4.56
CA ASN A 132 -9.23 31.05 -3.42
C ASN A 132 -9.07 30.07 -2.24
N GLY A 133 -8.20 29.05 -2.36
CA GLY A 133 -7.94 28.05 -1.30
C GLY A 133 -8.82 26.80 -1.36
N ASP A 134 -9.88 26.76 -2.16
CA ASP A 134 -10.75 25.60 -2.33
C ASP A 134 -10.10 24.52 -3.20
N ARG A 135 -10.46 23.26 -2.99
CA ARG A 135 -10.03 22.15 -3.85
C ARG A 135 -10.54 22.37 -5.28
N ALA A 136 -9.71 22.04 -6.27
CA ALA A 136 -9.98 22.19 -7.69
C ALA A 136 -10.94 21.13 -8.26
N VAL A 137 -11.86 20.62 -7.46
CA VAL A 137 -12.88 19.64 -7.86
C VAL A 137 -13.79 20.24 -8.93
N GLY A 138 -14.18 19.43 -9.91
CA GLY A 138 -15.03 19.82 -11.03
C GLY A 138 -14.32 20.57 -12.16
N THR A 139 -13.05 20.96 -11.99
CA THR A 139 -12.27 21.57 -13.07
C THR A 139 -11.84 20.52 -14.08
N GLN A 140 -11.70 20.91 -15.35
CA GLN A 140 -11.30 20.02 -16.44
C GLN A 140 -9.78 20.02 -16.61
N LEU A 141 -9.25 18.94 -17.20
CA LEU A 141 -7.93 18.96 -17.79
C LEU A 141 -7.96 19.92 -19.00
N ALA A 142 -7.06 20.90 -19.01
CA ALA A 142 -7.05 21.93 -20.04
C ALA A 142 -6.85 21.32 -21.44
N ALA A 143 -7.59 21.83 -22.43
CA ALA A 143 -7.60 21.29 -23.79
C ALA A 143 -6.28 21.54 -24.56
N ASP A 144 -5.49 22.49 -24.09
CA ASP A 144 -4.16 22.84 -24.60
C ASP A 144 -3.03 22.09 -23.85
N HIS A 145 -3.36 21.21 -22.90
CA HIS A 145 -2.36 20.50 -22.12
C HIS A 145 -1.53 19.55 -23.01
N PRO A 146 -0.19 19.61 -22.95
CA PRO A 146 0.70 18.83 -23.83
C PRO A 146 0.50 17.31 -23.69
N GLY A 147 0.08 16.85 -22.51
CA GLY A 147 -0.25 15.44 -22.26
C GLY A 147 -1.59 14.97 -22.83
N GLN A 148 -2.50 15.85 -23.28
CA GLN A 148 -3.87 15.44 -23.59
C GLN A 148 -3.95 14.46 -24.78
N ALA A 149 -3.16 14.69 -25.83
CA ALA A 149 -3.09 13.79 -26.99
C ALA A 149 -2.46 12.43 -26.64
N VAL A 150 -1.46 12.43 -25.76
CA VAL A 150 -0.73 11.24 -25.27
C VAL A 150 -1.66 10.39 -24.40
N LEU A 151 -2.37 11.02 -23.48
CA LEU A 151 -3.31 10.35 -22.57
C LEU A 151 -4.48 9.69 -23.30
N ARG A 152 -5.00 10.31 -24.37
CA ARG A 152 -6.07 9.71 -25.19
C ARG A 152 -5.61 8.46 -25.96
N ARG A 153 -4.31 8.31 -26.22
CA ARG A 153 -3.73 7.10 -26.80
C ARG A 153 -3.40 6.02 -25.76
N GLY A 154 -3.68 6.26 -24.48
CA GLY A 154 -3.34 5.35 -23.39
C GLY A 154 -1.87 5.42 -22.97
N GLU A 155 -1.13 6.46 -23.36
CA GLU A 155 0.26 6.69 -22.95
C GLU A 155 0.31 7.64 -21.75
N ALA A 156 1.25 7.39 -20.83
CA ALA A 156 1.48 8.27 -19.69
C ALA A 156 2.25 9.52 -20.11
N TYR A 157 1.87 10.68 -19.58
CA TYR A 157 2.61 11.93 -19.76
C TYR A 157 3.35 12.28 -18.46
N LYS A 158 4.66 12.50 -18.55
CA LYS A 158 5.51 12.99 -17.45
C LYS A 158 6.22 14.25 -17.90
N GLY A 159 6.03 15.36 -17.20
CA GLY A 159 6.64 16.64 -17.58
C GLY A 159 6.10 17.84 -16.82
N PRO A 160 6.66 19.03 -17.07
CA PRO A 160 6.21 20.26 -16.44
C PRO A 160 4.82 20.66 -16.97
N ALA A 161 3.94 21.08 -16.07
CA ALA A 161 2.64 21.67 -16.42
C ALA A 161 2.33 22.83 -15.48
N THR A 162 1.64 23.85 -16.02
CA THR A 162 1.20 25.00 -15.24
C THR A 162 -0.24 24.79 -14.79
N LEU A 163 -0.47 24.78 -13.48
CA LEU A 163 -1.80 24.66 -12.88
C LEU A 163 -2.05 25.88 -11.98
N PHE A 164 -3.09 26.65 -12.28
CA PHE A 164 -3.50 27.83 -11.50
C PHE A 164 -2.33 28.80 -11.24
N GLY A 165 -1.60 29.15 -12.31
CA GLY A 165 -0.47 30.09 -12.25
C GLY A 165 0.82 29.54 -11.62
N LYS A 166 0.85 28.28 -11.19
CA LYS A 166 2.01 27.64 -10.58
C LYS A 166 2.54 26.51 -11.46
N THR A 167 3.85 26.42 -11.60
CA THR A 167 4.52 25.35 -12.33
C THR A 167 4.66 24.11 -11.44
N PHE A 168 4.26 22.96 -11.97
CA PHE A 168 4.40 21.67 -11.33
C PHE A 168 5.20 20.74 -12.23
N MET A 169 6.05 19.89 -11.66
CA MET A 169 6.40 18.64 -12.33
C MET A 169 5.20 17.72 -12.19
N THR A 170 4.72 17.14 -13.28
CA THR A 170 3.46 16.36 -13.29
C THR A 170 3.64 15.01 -13.94
N ALA A 171 2.90 14.02 -13.44
CA ALA A 171 2.71 12.75 -14.12
C ALA A 171 1.21 12.46 -14.22
N TYR A 172 0.76 12.17 -15.43
CA TYR A 172 -0.60 11.76 -15.74
C TYR A 172 -0.55 10.34 -16.30
N PHE A 173 -1.22 9.42 -15.63
CA PHE A 173 -1.26 8.02 -16.01
C PHE A 173 -2.69 7.60 -16.35
N PRO A 174 -2.95 7.14 -17.59
CA PRO A 174 -4.29 6.78 -18.03
C PRO A 174 -4.75 5.49 -17.36
N VAL A 175 -6.03 5.46 -16.99
CA VAL A 175 -6.73 4.27 -16.51
C VAL A 175 -7.71 3.84 -17.59
N ALA A 176 -7.56 2.61 -18.09
CA ALA A 176 -8.37 2.10 -19.19
C ALA A 176 -9.33 1.00 -18.75
N ASP A 177 -10.41 0.80 -19.48
CA ASP A 177 -11.25 -0.39 -19.34
C ASP A 177 -10.65 -1.59 -20.07
N ALA A 178 -11.30 -2.74 -19.98
CA ALA A 178 -10.86 -3.99 -20.64
C ALA A 178 -10.79 -3.89 -22.18
N THR A 179 -11.44 -2.88 -22.78
CA THR A 179 -11.42 -2.63 -24.23
C THR A 179 -10.29 -1.68 -24.64
N GLY A 180 -9.56 -1.11 -23.67
CA GLY A 180 -8.51 -0.12 -23.89
C GLY A 180 -9.02 1.32 -23.96
N LYS A 181 -10.31 1.58 -23.73
CA LYS A 181 -10.85 2.94 -23.66
C LYS A 181 -10.41 3.58 -22.34
N VAL A 182 -9.82 4.78 -22.41
CA VAL A 182 -9.40 5.52 -21.21
C VAL A 182 -10.62 6.09 -20.48
N VAL A 183 -10.88 5.59 -19.27
CA VAL A 183 -12.02 5.95 -18.41
C VAL A 183 -11.64 6.93 -17.30
N GLY A 184 -10.34 7.10 -17.02
CA GLY A 184 -9.86 8.01 -15.99
C GLY A 184 -8.36 8.29 -16.07
N ILE A 185 -7.86 9.15 -15.20
CA ILE A 185 -6.42 9.46 -15.09
C ILE A 185 -6.02 9.55 -13.62
N LEU A 186 -4.92 8.89 -13.27
CA LEU A 186 -4.19 9.11 -12.03
C LEU A 186 -3.19 10.24 -12.25
N TYR A 187 -3.32 11.32 -11.49
CA TYR A 187 -2.43 12.46 -11.59
C TYR A 187 -1.68 12.67 -10.28
N VAL A 188 -0.39 12.95 -10.40
CA VAL A 188 0.43 13.49 -9.32
C VAL A 188 1.20 14.71 -9.79
N GLY A 189 1.44 15.65 -8.89
CA GLY A 189 2.15 16.89 -9.19
C GLY A 189 2.98 17.39 -8.02
N ILE A 190 4.23 17.77 -8.26
CA ILE A 190 5.13 18.33 -7.26
C ILE A 190 5.37 19.81 -7.60
N PRO A 191 5.12 20.76 -6.67
CA PRO A 191 5.32 22.19 -6.94
C PRO A 191 6.79 22.50 -7.25
N MET A 192 7.07 23.12 -8.38
CA MET A 192 8.44 23.48 -8.77
C MET A 192 8.99 24.70 -8.01
N ALA A 193 8.13 25.50 -7.39
CA ALA A 193 8.52 26.73 -6.69
C ALA A 193 9.58 26.50 -5.57
N GLN A 194 9.47 25.41 -4.82
CA GLN A 194 10.46 25.08 -3.79
C GLN A 194 11.82 24.77 -4.41
N PHE A 195 11.81 24.09 -5.55
CA PHE A 195 13.01 23.71 -6.26
C PHE A 195 13.66 24.87 -7.01
N GLU A 196 12.86 25.77 -7.59
CA GLU A 196 13.33 27.02 -8.15
C GLU A 196 14.00 27.90 -7.09
N SER A 197 13.45 27.95 -5.86
CA SER A 197 14.08 28.69 -4.75
C SER A 197 15.41 28.09 -4.30
N MET A 198 15.53 26.76 -4.28
CA MET A 198 16.80 26.08 -3.98
C MET A 198 17.83 26.27 -5.10
N LEU A 199 17.40 26.21 -6.36
CA LEU A 199 18.26 26.39 -7.53
C LEU A 199 18.80 27.82 -7.60
N THR A 200 17.95 28.82 -7.38
CA THR A 200 18.34 30.24 -7.35
C THR A 200 19.33 30.53 -6.23
N GLN A 201 19.11 30.04 -5.01
CA GLN A 201 20.06 30.19 -3.90
C GLN A 201 21.41 29.50 -4.17
N ALA A 202 21.41 28.31 -4.77
CA ALA A 202 22.63 27.61 -5.16
C ALA A 202 23.41 28.36 -6.25
N ILE A 203 22.72 28.90 -7.26
CA ILE A 203 23.34 29.69 -8.33
C ILE A 203 23.88 31.02 -7.78
N GLU A 204 23.14 31.71 -6.91
CA GLU A 204 23.57 32.97 -6.31
C GLU A 204 24.84 32.79 -5.47
N SER A 205 24.89 31.76 -4.62
CA SER A 205 26.09 31.47 -3.82
C SER A 205 27.31 31.09 -4.70
N MET A 206 27.11 30.31 -5.77
CA MET A 206 28.16 30.01 -6.75
C MET A 206 28.61 31.27 -7.51
N ALA A 207 27.68 32.15 -7.90
CA ALA A 207 27.98 33.38 -8.60
C ALA A 207 28.74 34.39 -7.71
N ILE A 208 28.39 34.49 -6.43
CA ILE A 208 29.10 35.32 -5.45
C ILE A 208 30.51 34.77 -5.22
N ALA A 209 30.67 33.46 -5.03
CA ALA A 209 32.00 32.85 -4.85
C ALA A 209 32.89 33.04 -6.10
N ALA A 210 32.34 32.82 -7.30
CA ALA A 210 33.06 33.05 -8.55
C ALA A 210 33.38 34.54 -8.77
N GLY A 211 32.49 35.45 -8.39
CA GLY A 211 32.70 36.90 -8.44
C GLY A 211 33.79 37.39 -7.50
N ILE A 212 33.85 36.87 -6.27
CA ILE A 212 34.92 37.18 -5.31
C ILE A 212 36.27 36.66 -5.82
N ALA A 213 36.31 35.43 -6.36
CA ALA A 213 37.52 34.88 -6.97
C ALA A 213 37.99 35.70 -8.19
N ALA A 214 37.08 36.10 -9.07
CA ALA A 214 37.35 36.96 -10.22
C ALA A 214 37.90 38.34 -9.80
N LEU A 215 37.30 38.96 -8.78
CA LEU A 215 37.75 40.25 -8.23
C LEU A 215 39.15 40.14 -7.64
N LEU A 216 39.44 39.08 -6.89
CA LEU A 216 40.77 38.84 -6.33
C LEU A 216 41.84 38.71 -7.43
N VAL A 217 41.58 37.93 -8.47
CA VAL A 217 42.51 37.77 -9.61
C VAL A 217 42.69 39.07 -10.40
N LEU A 218 41.63 39.85 -10.58
CA LEU A 218 41.69 41.16 -11.27
C LEU A 218 42.50 42.19 -10.47
N VAL A 219 42.29 42.27 -9.16
CA VAL A 219 43.03 43.15 -8.26
C VAL A 219 44.51 42.75 -8.22
N LEU A 220 44.81 41.45 -8.14
CA LEU A 220 46.19 40.94 -8.19
C LEU A 220 46.88 41.34 -9.50
N THR A 221 46.19 41.20 -10.63
CA THR A 221 46.73 41.52 -11.96
C THR A 221 46.98 43.02 -12.15
N LEU A 222 46.07 43.88 -11.68
CA LEU A 222 46.23 45.33 -11.73
C LEU A 222 47.40 45.82 -10.86
N LEU A 223 47.63 45.20 -9.71
CA LEU A 223 48.76 45.49 -8.83
C LEU A 223 50.10 45.13 -9.48
N VAL A 224 50.19 43.95 -10.11
CA VAL A 224 51.40 43.50 -10.82
C VAL A 224 51.75 44.42 -11.99
N VAL A 225 50.76 44.80 -12.82
CA VAL A 225 50.99 45.67 -13.99
C VAL A 225 51.39 47.09 -13.59
N ARG A 226 50.83 47.66 -12.51
CA ARG A 226 51.22 48.99 -12.02
C ARG A 226 52.62 49.02 -11.39
N ARG A 227 53.02 47.95 -10.71
CA ARG A 227 54.26 47.92 -9.92
C ARG A 227 55.51 47.59 -10.74
N ILE A 228 55.35 46.84 -11.85
CA ILE A 228 56.49 46.28 -12.62
C ILE A 228 56.61 46.91 -14.01
N THR A 229 55.52 47.12 -14.76
CA THR A 229 55.64 47.38 -16.21
C THR A 229 55.97 48.84 -16.57
N ARG A 230 55.60 49.84 -15.75
CA ARG A 230 55.94 51.26 -15.99
C ARG A 230 57.42 51.60 -15.76
N PRO A 231 58.07 51.16 -14.67
CA PRO A 231 59.47 51.46 -14.37
C PRO A 231 60.47 50.80 -15.34
N LEU A 232 60.15 49.59 -15.82
CA LEU A 232 60.96 48.84 -16.80
C LEU A 232 61.17 49.60 -18.12
N THR A 233 60.24 50.47 -18.52
CA THR A 233 60.37 51.23 -19.78
C THR A 233 61.26 52.48 -19.62
N SER A 234 61.51 52.92 -18.37
CA SER A 234 62.37 54.08 -18.05
C SER A 234 63.85 53.68 -17.99
N VAL A 235 64.16 52.60 -17.27
CA VAL A 235 65.54 52.10 -17.07
C VAL A 235 66.18 51.62 -18.38
N THR A 236 65.42 51.04 -19.31
CA THR A 236 65.94 50.65 -20.63
C THR A 236 66.34 51.85 -21.48
N ARG A 237 65.76 53.04 -21.26
CA ARG A 237 66.10 54.27 -22.01
C ARG A 237 67.41 54.90 -21.52
N SER A 238 67.67 54.83 -20.21
CA SER A 238 68.91 55.34 -19.60
C SER A 238 70.13 54.45 -19.89
N LEU A 239 69.94 53.13 -19.99
CA LEU A 239 70.99 52.17 -20.38
C LEU A 239 71.47 52.34 -21.83
N THR A 240 70.59 52.79 -22.75
CA THR A 240 70.98 53.08 -24.14
C THR A 240 71.80 54.37 -24.24
N ALA A 241 71.53 55.38 -23.40
CA ALA A 241 72.27 56.65 -23.39
C ALA A 241 73.70 56.51 -22.79
N LEU A 242 73.89 55.61 -21.83
CA LEU A 242 75.22 55.31 -21.26
C LEU A 242 76.12 54.52 -22.23
N ALA A 243 75.53 53.65 -23.05
CA ALA A 243 76.25 52.86 -24.06
C ALA A 243 76.78 53.69 -25.24
N GLU A 244 76.28 54.92 -25.43
CA GLU A 244 76.69 55.86 -26.50
C GLU A 244 77.75 56.88 -26.04
N GLY A 245 78.34 56.70 -24.85
CA GLY A 245 79.52 57.45 -24.40
C GLY A 245 79.24 58.83 -23.79
N LYS A 246 78.00 59.14 -23.41
CA LYS A 246 77.65 60.39 -22.71
C LYS A 246 77.68 60.18 -21.20
N SER A 247 78.57 60.89 -20.51
CA SER A 247 78.83 60.71 -19.06
C SER A 247 77.96 61.56 -18.14
N ASP A 248 76.99 62.30 -18.70
CA ASP A 248 76.12 63.21 -17.96
C ASP A 248 74.65 62.90 -18.28
N VAL A 249 74.15 61.82 -17.69
CA VAL A 249 72.77 61.36 -17.84
C VAL A 249 72.23 61.05 -16.44
N GLU A 250 71.22 61.79 -16.00
CA GLU A 250 70.50 61.50 -14.76
C GLU A 250 69.75 60.16 -14.88
N ILE A 251 70.04 59.25 -13.96
CA ILE A 251 69.40 57.93 -13.92
C ILE A 251 68.12 58.06 -13.09
N ASP A 252 67.00 58.16 -13.79
CA ASP A 252 65.69 58.21 -13.18
C ASP A 252 65.33 56.85 -12.55
N CYS A 253 64.72 56.83 -11.36
CA CYS A 253 64.33 55.67 -10.52
C CYS A 253 65.34 55.16 -9.44
N GLU A 254 66.36 55.92 -9.05
CA GLU A 254 67.33 55.53 -7.99
C GLU A 254 66.72 55.26 -6.61
N ASP A 255 65.57 55.85 -6.30
CA ASP A 255 64.96 55.79 -4.96
C ASP A 255 64.01 54.59 -4.74
N ARG A 256 63.88 53.66 -5.72
CA ARG A 256 62.92 52.53 -5.63
C ARG A 256 63.54 51.27 -5.02
N ALA A 257 62.97 50.69 -3.97
CA ALA A 257 63.55 49.53 -3.27
C ALA A 257 63.28 48.12 -3.90
N ASP A 258 62.90 48.04 -5.18
CA ASP A 258 62.62 46.78 -5.90
C ASP A 258 63.68 46.43 -6.97
N GLU A 259 63.58 45.27 -7.63
CA GLU A 259 64.56 44.75 -8.61
C GLU A 259 64.81 45.71 -9.79
N ILE A 260 63.89 46.65 -10.05
CA ILE A 260 64.04 47.67 -11.08
C ILE A 260 64.86 48.87 -10.59
N GLY A 261 64.71 49.24 -9.31
CA GLY A 261 65.63 50.18 -8.67
C GLY A 261 66.99 49.55 -8.35
N GLU A 262 67.06 48.23 -8.21
CA GLU A 262 68.32 47.48 -8.12
C GLU A 262 69.09 47.53 -9.45
N ILE A 263 68.42 47.43 -10.60
CA ILE A 263 69.07 47.64 -11.92
C ILE A 263 69.51 49.11 -12.10
N ALA A 264 68.70 50.09 -11.70
CA ALA A 264 69.07 51.52 -11.77
C ALA A 264 70.26 51.87 -10.85
N ARG A 265 70.26 51.37 -9.60
CA ARG A 265 71.38 51.51 -8.67
C ARG A 265 72.60 50.68 -9.07
N THR A 266 72.44 49.53 -9.75
CA THR A 266 73.59 48.73 -10.25
C THR A 266 74.37 49.48 -11.32
N VAL A 267 73.70 50.29 -12.14
CA VAL A 267 74.34 51.19 -13.11
C VAL A 267 75.09 52.34 -12.40
N ALA A 268 74.57 52.85 -11.28
CA ALA A 268 75.24 53.84 -10.44
C ALA A 268 76.38 53.25 -9.57
N VAL A 269 76.26 51.99 -9.14
CA VAL A 269 77.21 51.28 -8.27
C VAL A 269 78.43 50.74 -9.03
N PHE A 270 78.33 50.51 -10.35
CA PHE A 270 79.49 50.22 -11.20
C PHE A 270 80.51 51.38 -11.22
N LYS A 271 80.06 52.60 -10.90
CA LYS A 271 80.90 53.80 -10.78
C LYS A 271 81.65 53.89 -9.43
N SER A 272 81.20 53.20 -8.36
CA SER A 272 81.60 53.59 -6.99
C SER A 272 82.04 52.49 -6.02
N ASN A 273 81.92 51.18 -6.28
CA ASN A 273 82.20 50.14 -5.25
C ASN A 273 83.18 49.04 -5.69
N SER A 274 84.39 49.41 -6.12
CA SER A 274 85.54 48.49 -6.16
C SER A 274 86.25 48.30 -4.80
N LEU A 275 85.82 49.00 -3.74
CA LEU A 275 86.49 49.02 -2.43
C LEU A 275 85.46 49.33 -1.32
N GLU A 276 84.84 48.32 -0.68
CA GLU A 276 84.43 48.35 0.75
C GLU A 276 83.74 47.03 1.16
N ARG A 277 84.39 45.89 0.89
CA ARG A 277 83.83 44.56 1.18
C ARG A 277 84.12 44.08 2.61
N ALA A 278 84.12 44.98 3.61
CA ALA A 278 84.61 44.65 4.95
C ALA A 278 83.73 45.07 6.14
N ARG A 279 82.60 45.77 5.98
CA ARG A 279 81.89 46.38 7.14
C ARG A 279 80.49 45.85 7.50
N LEU A 280 79.93 44.88 6.77
CA LEU A 280 78.58 44.33 7.04
C LEU A 280 78.60 43.08 7.93
N ARG A 281 79.11 43.20 9.15
CA ARG A 281 78.91 42.18 10.21
C ARG A 281 78.37 42.73 11.53
N SER A 282 78.05 44.03 11.61
CA SER A 282 77.77 44.69 12.89
C SER A 282 76.31 45.16 13.12
N GLU A 283 75.40 45.07 12.15
CA GLU A 283 74.02 45.63 12.27
C GLU A 283 72.88 44.58 12.38
N GLN A 284 73.18 43.29 12.32
CA GLN A 284 72.14 42.24 12.21
C GLN A 284 71.49 41.83 13.56
N THR A 285 71.91 42.42 14.67
CA THR A 285 71.51 41.98 16.02
C THR A 285 70.37 42.77 16.66
N ALA A 286 70.02 43.97 16.18
CA ALA A 286 68.94 44.79 16.78
C ALA A 286 67.57 44.60 16.10
N ALA A 287 67.52 44.31 14.78
CA ALA A 287 66.27 44.07 14.04
C ALA A 287 65.65 42.68 14.32
N THR A 288 66.43 41.72 14.83
CA THR A 288 65.98 40.36 15.13
C THR A 288 65.13 40.26 16.41
N ALA A 289 65.31 41.15 17.38
CA ALA A 289 64.59 41.09 18.66
C ALA A 289 63.12 41.54 18.55
N ALA A 290 62.83 42.64 17.83
CA ALA A 290 61.46 43.13 17.63
C ALA A 290 60.63 42.20 16.71
N ALA A 291 61.27 41.63 15.68
CA ALA A 291 60.64 40.63 14.81
C ALA A 291 60.36 39.31 15.55
N ALA A 292 61.16 38.95 16.56
CA ALA A 292 60.94 37.76 17.38
C ALA A 292 59.73 37.89 18.31
N GLU A 293 59.53 39.06 18.95
CA GLU A 293 58.37 39.28 19.83
C GLU A 293 57.03 39.33 19.07
N GLN A 294 56.99 39.98 17.91
CA GLN A 294 55.77 40.00 17.10
C GLN A 294 55.39 38.60 16.59
N ARG A 295 56.38 37.77 16.25
CA ARG A 295 56.17 36.37 15.87
C ARG A 295 55.65 35.53 17.03
N LYS A 296 56.11 35.77 18.26
CA LYS A 296 55.58 35.12 19.48
C LYS A 296 54.13 35.49 19.74
N ALA A 297 53.75 36.76 19.55
CA ALA A 297 52.37 37.21 19.74
C ALA A 297 51.41 36.61 18.71
N GLU A 298 51.80 36.58 17.43
CA GLU A 298 51.01 35.93 16.36
C GLU A 298 50.86 34.42 16.59
N LEU A 299 51.93 33.75 17.02
CA LEU A 299 51.89 32.32 17.34
C LEU A 299 50.94 32.02 18.51
N ARG A 300 50.93 32.84 19.57
CA ARG A 300 49.98 32.70 20.69
C ARG A 300 48.53 32.82 20.25
N ASN A 301 48.20 33.84 19.46
CA ASN A 301 46.83 34.01 18.97
C ASN A 301 46.40 32.85 18.06
N PHE A 302 47.31 32.37 17.20
CA PHE A 302 47.04 31.19 16.37
C PHE A 302 46.81 29.93 17.22
N VAL A 303 47.65 29.70 18.24
CA VAL A 303 47.54 28.58 19.18
C VAL A 303 46.20 28.60 19.92
N GLU A 304 45.75 29.75 20.42
CA GLU A 304 44.44 29.83 21.09
C GLU A 304 43.24 29.68 20.14
N GLN A 305 43.31 30.25 18.93
CA GLN A 305 42.26 30.04 17.93
C GLN A 305 42.18 28.58 17.47
N PHE A 306 43.33 27.92 17.35
CA PHE A 306 43.43 26.49 17.06
C PHE A 306 42.87 25.65 18.21
N ARG A 307 43.24 25.94 19.46
CA ARG A 307 42.70 25.30 20.67
C ARG A 307 41.17 25.40 20.73
N GLY A 308 40.61 26.59 20.50
CA GLY A 308 39.17 26.79 20.49
C GLY A 308 38.44 26.05 19.37
N SER A 309 38.98 26.06 18.15
CA SER A 309 38.35 25.38 17.01
C SER A 309 38.40 23.85 17.14
N VAL A 310 39.58 23.30 17.43
CA VAL A 310 39.76 21.85 17.56
C VAL A 310 39.07 21.32 18.81
N GLY A 311 39.17 22.03 19.94
CA GLY A 311 38.44 21.71 21.17
C GLY A 311 36.93 21.66 20.96
N GLY A 312 36.37 22.67 20.27
CA GLY A 312 34.93 22.70 19.96
C GLY A 312 34.47 21.59 19.00
N ILE A 313 35.32 21.14 18.07
CA ILE A 313 35.02 19.98 17.22
C ILE A 313 35.05 18.70 18.05
N LEU A 314 36.08 18.49 18.87
CA LEU A 314 36.21 17.31 19.73
C LEU A 314 35.05 17.17 20.71
N ASP A 315 34.63 18.27 21.34
CA ASP A 315 33.50 18.26 22.27
C ASP A 315 32.18 17.89 21.55
N LYS A 316 31.98 18.34 20.30
CA LYS A 316 30.83 17.93 19.47
C LYS A 316 30.89 16.44 19.10
N VAL A 317 32.07 15.91 18.77
CA VAL A 317 32.25 14.48 18.46
C VAL A 317 31.98 13.64 19.70
N LEU A 318 32.49 14.02 20.87
CA LEU A 318 32.23 13.35 22.15
C LEU A 318 30.73 13.34 22.49
N SER A 319 30.07 14.49 22.36
CA SER A 319 28.62 14.58 22.57
C SER A 319 27.84 13.70 21.59
N SER A 320 28.24 13.67 20.31
CA SER A 320 27.57 12.86 19.29
C SER A 320 27.78 11.36 19.53
N SER A 321 28.98 10.95 19.96
CA SER A 321 29.28 9.57 20.35
C SER A 321 28.46 9.15 21.56
N GLY A 322 28.31 10.00 22.58
CA GLY A 322 27.43 9.73 23.73
C GLY A 322 25.96 9.55 23.34
N GLU A 323 25.47 10.37 22.41
CA GLU A 323 24.12 10.21 21.85
C GLU A 323 23.97 8.91 21.04
N PHE A 324 24.95 8.55 20.21
CA PHE A 324 24.94 7.27 19.50
C PHE A 324 24.95 6.08 20.46
N GLU A 325 25.71 6.15 21.54
CA GLU A 325 25.75 5.12 22.58
C GLU A 325 24.37 4.93 23.22
N ARG A 326 23.70 6.03 23.57
CA ARG A 326 22.34 6.03 24.13
C ARG A 326 21.32 5.44 23.15
N VAL A 327 21.35 5.87 21.89
CA VAL A 327 20.45 5.37 20.83
C VAL A 327 20.70 3.89 20.56
N ALA A 328 21.96 3.45 20.55
CA ALA A 328 22.31 2.05 20.36
C ALA A 328 21.75 1.16 21.48
N ARG A 329 21.86 1.57 22.76
CA ARG A 329 21.24 0.83 23.87
C ARG A 329 19.73 0.74 23.72
N GLN A 330 19.07 1.86 23.40
CA GLN A 330 17.63 1.90 23.20
C GLN A 330 17.17 0.98 22.05
N LEU A 331 17.92 0.92 20.96
CA LEU A 331 17.65 0.00 19.85
C LEU A 331 17.84 -1.47 20.28
N THR A 332 18.88 -1.78 21.05
CA THR A 332 19.09 -3.14 21.61
C THR A 332 17.93 -3.57 22.51
N ASP A 333 17.44 -2.68 23.39
CA ASP A 333 16.30 -2.97 24.26
C ASP A 333 15.01 -3.20 23.44
N THR A 334 14.78 -2.35 22.43
CA THR A 334 13.64 -2.47 21.52
C THR A 334 13.69 -3.77 20.72
N ALA A 335 14.88 -4.13 20.21
CA ALA A 335 15.11 -5.38 19.51
C ALA A 335 14.81 -6.59 20.41
N ARG A 336 15.30 -6.58 21.66
CA ARG A 336 15.03 -7.65 22.62
C ARG A 336 13.53 -7.80 22.91
N SER A 337 12.84 -6.69 23.18
CA SER A 337 11.39 -6.69 23.41
C SER A 337 10.62 -7.21 22.18
N THR A 338 11.05 -6.83 20.97
CA THR A 338 10.44 -7.33 19.72
C THR A 338 10.65 -8.83 19.55
N ALA A 339 11.84 -9.35 19.89
CA ALA A 339 12.13 -10.78 19.85
C ALA A 339 11.26 -11.57 20.85
N ASP A 340 11.13 -11.08 22.08
CA ASP A 340 10.30 -11.71 23.12
C ASP A 340 8.81 -11.73 22.72
N LEU A 341 8.30 -10.61 22.19
CA LEU A 341 6.91 -10.52 21.69
C LEU A 341 6.69 -11.42 20.48
N SER A 342 7.69 -11.54 19.60
CA SER A 342 7.64 -12.45 18.46
C SER A 342 7.59 -13.91 18.94
N ALA A 343 8.38 -14.31 19.94
CA ALA A 343 8.34 -15.65 20.50
C ALA A 343 6.95 -15.99 21.10
N GLN A 344 6.35 -15.05 21.84
CA GLN A 344 5.00 -15.22 22.38
C GLN A 344 3.95 -15.33 21.26
N SER A 345 4.06 -14.49 20.23
CA SER A 345 3.15 -14.51 19.07
C SER A 345 3.27 -15.81 18.26
N ALA A 346 4.48 -16.38 18.17
CA ALA A 346 4.71 -17.67 17.52
C ALA A 346 3.98 -18.79 18.25
N GLY A 347 4.13 -18.86 19.59
CA GLY A 347 3.41 -19.84 20.41
C GLY A 347 1.88 -19.69 20.31
N ALA A 348 1.38 -18.45 20.30
CA ALA A 348 -0.05 -18.19 20.10
C ALA A 348 -0.55 -18.66 18.71
N SER A 349 0.26 -18.47 17.66
CA SER A 349 -0.06 -18.92 16.29
C SER A 349 -0.06 -20.44 16.16
N GLU A 350 0.81 -21.12 16.92
CA GLU A 350 0.89 -22.58 16.95
C GLU A 350 -0.33 -23.19 17.65
N ASN A 351 -0.73 -22.64 18.80
CA ASN A 351 -1.99 -22.99 19.49
C ASN A 351 -3.21 -22.72 18.60
N ALA A 352 -3.26 -21.57 17.92
CA ALA A 352 -4.34 -21.25 16.99
C ALA A 352 -4.42 -22.28 15.84
N SER A 353 -3.27 -22.70 15.31
CA SER A 353 -3.21 -23.74 14.27
C SER A 353 -3.71 -25.10 14.76
N GLU A 354 -3.48 -25.44 16.03
CA GLU A 354 -4.05 -26.63 16.65
C GLU A 354 -5.58 -26.54 16.75
N HIS A 355 -6.11 -25.44 17.28
CA HIS A 355 -7.57 -25.23 17.37
C HIS A 355 -8.25 -25.28 16.00
N VAL A 356 -7.61 -24.71 14.96
CA VAL A 356 -8.10 -24.77 13.58
C VAL A 356 -8.13 -26.21 13.06
N ARG A 357 -7.11 -27.04 13.35
CA ARG A 357 -7.14 -28.47 13.00
C ARG A 357 -8.29 -29.20 13.69
N THR A 358 -8.51 -28.95 14.98
CA THR A 358 -9.65 -29.54 15.70
C THR A 358 -10.98 -29.11 15.10
N ALA A 359 -11.14 -27.83 14.75
CA ALA A 359 -12.35 -27.32 14.10
C ALA A 359 -12.57 -27.95 12.71
N ALA A 360 -11.49 -28.24 11.96
CA ALA A 360 -11.58 -28.93 10.68
C ALA A 360 -12.10 -30.36 10.86
N SER A 361 -11.54 -31.12 11.79
CA SER A 361 -12.02 -32.47 12.11
C SER A 361 -13.49 -32.48 12.54
N ALA A 362 -13.90 -31.54 13.40
CA ALA A 362 -15.30 -31.41 13.81
C ALA A 362 -16.24 -31.07 12.61
N SER A 363 -15.77 -30.26 11.66
CA SER A 363 -16.54 -29.92 10.45
C SER A 363 -16.70 -31.12 9.51
N ASP A 364 -15.69 -31.98 9.42
CA ASP A 364 -15.75 -33.23 8.66
C ASP A 364 -16.72 -34.23 9.31
N GLU A 365 -16.67 -34.39 10.63
CA GLU A 365 -17.62 -35.22 11.39
C GLU A 365 -19.08 -34.74 11.25
N LEU A 366 -19.30 -33.42 11.28
CA LEU A 366 -20.62 -32.83 11.02
C LEU A 366 -21.09 -33.11 9.59
N SER A 367 -20.20 -33.04 8.61
CA SER A 367 -20.55 -33.32 7.20
C SER A 367 -20.97 -34.78 7.00
N GLN A 368 -20.30 -35.72 7.68
CA GLN A 368 -20.68 -37.12 7.70
C GLN A 368 -22.04 -37.33 8.38
N SER A 369 -22.25 -36.70 9.54
CA SER A 369 -23.51 -36.77 10.29
C SER A 369 -24.70 -36.22 9.48
N ILE A 370 -24.52 -35.09 8.79
CA ILE A 370 -25.53 -34.48 7.91
C ILE A 370 -25.88 -35.44 6.76
N SER A 371 -24.88 -36.11 6.18
CA SER A 371 -25.11 -37.09 5.11
C SER A 371 -25.90 -38.30 5.60
N GLU A 372 -25.62 -38.79 6.81
CA GLU A 372 -26.39 -39.87 7.43
C GLU A 372 -27.84 -39.45 7.73
N ILE A 373 -28.04 -38.25 8.30
CA ILE A 373 -29.37 -37.71 8.57
C ILE A 373 -30.16 -37.58 7.27
N THR A 374 -29.53 -37.10 6.19
CA THR A 374 -30.16 -37.00 4.86
C THR A 374 -30.68 -38.37 4.40
N ARG A 375 -29.83 -39.42 4.51
CA ARG A 375 -30.22 -40.79 4.18
C ARG A 375 -31.40 -41.29 5.02
N ARG A 376 -31.38 -41.05 6.34
CA ARG A 376 -32.45 -41.47 7.26
C ARG A 376 -33.77 -40.74 6.99
N VAL A 377 -33.73 -39.48 6.59
CA VAL A 377 -34.93 -38.70 6.21
C VAL A 377 -35.53 -39.24 4.90
N GLN A 378 -34.69 -39.58 3.92
CA GLN A 378 -35.12 -40.23 2.68
C GLN A 378 -35.84 -41.56 2.96
N GLU A 379 -35.24 -42.40 3.80
CA GLU A 379 -35.79 -43.69 4.23
C GLU A 379 -37.13 -43.50 4.97
N SER A 380 -37.24 -42.49 5.85
CA SER A 380 -38.49 -42.15 6.53
C SER A 380 -39.61 -41.72 5.57
N ASN A 381 -39.27 -41.00 4.49
CA ASN A 381 -40.24 -40.61 3.46
C ASN A 381 -40.74 -41.82 2.66
N GLU A 382 -39.85 -42.75 2.30
CA GLU A 382 -40.22 -43.99 1.61
C GLU A 382 -41.16 -44.86 2.47
N ILE A 383 -40.86 -45.02 3.76
CA ILE A 383 -41.71 -45.74 4.71
C ILE A 383 -43.07 -45.05 4.86
N SER A 384 -43.10 -43.72 4.96
CA SER A 384 -44.36 -42.97 5.07
C SER A 384 -45.22 -43.14 3.81
N ALA A 385 -44.62 -43.07 2.62
CA ALA A 385 -45.33 -43.28 1.36
C ALA A 385 -45.89 -44.71 1.23
N GLU A 386 -45.16 -45.72 1.70
CA GLU A 386 -45.67 -47.09 1.78
C GLU A 386 -46.83 -47.21 2.76
N ALA A 387 -46.74 -46.59 3.94
CA ALA A 387 -47.81 -46.61 4.94
C ALA A 387 -49.10 -45.94 4.42
N VAL A 388 -49.01 -44.86 3.64
CA VAL A 388 -50.17 -44.25 2.97
C VAL A 388 -50.83 -45.24 2.02
N ARG A 389 -50.05 -45.92 1.15
CA ARG A 389 -50.58 -46.94 0.23
C ARG A 389 -51.27 -48.08 0.98
N GLN A 390 -50.73 -48.50 2.11
CA GLN A 390 -51.33 -49.55 2.96
C GLN A 390 -52.63 -49.09 3.60
N ALA A 391 -52.71 -47.85 4.07
CA ALA A 391 -53.93 -47.26 4.60
C ALA A 391 -55.03 -47.17 3.53
N GLU A 392 -54.70 -46.69 2.33
CA GLU A 392 -55.63 -46.62 1.19
C GLU A 392 -56.14 -48.02 0.78
N ALA A 393 -55.25 -49.01 0.71
CA ALA A 393 -55.64 -50.39 0.41
C ALA A 393 -56.56 -50.99 1.50
N THR A 394 -56.36 -50.62 2.77
CA THR A 394 -57.20 -51.08 3.88
C THR A 394 -58.57 -50.39 3.86
N ASP A 395 -58.62 -49.08 3.55
CA ASP A 395 -59.87 -48.32 3.37
C ASP A 395 -60.73 -48.93 2.26
N GLN A 396 -60.14 -49.29 1.12
CA GLN A 396 -60.84 -49.98 0.04
C GLN A 396 -61.42 -51.34 0.46
N ARG A 397 -60.68 -52.14 1.24
CA ARG A 397 -61.17 -53.43 1.75
C ARG A 397 -62.31 -53.25 2.75
N MET A 398 -62.26 -52.23 3.60
CA MET A 398 -63.35 -51.91 4.52
C MET A 398 -64.60 -51.42 3.78
N ALA A 399 -64.44 -50.63 2.72
CA ALA A 399 -65.55 -50.21 1.87
C ALA A 399 -66.25 -51.43 1.22
N GLN A 400 -65.48 -52.40 0.72
CA GLN A 400 -66.02 -53.66 0.19
C GLN A 400 -66.75 -54.49 1.27
N LEU A 401 -66.23 -54.53 2.50
CA LEU A 401 -66.86 -55.21 3.63
C LEU A 401 -68.19 -54.54 4.02
N SER A 402 -68.22 -53.21 4.06
CA SER A 402 -69.43 -52.43 4.34
C SER A 402 -70.51 -52.70 3.28
N GLU A 403 -70.13 -52.74 2.00
CA GLU A 403 -71.04 -53.07 0.90
C GLU A 403 -71.56 -54.52 1.01
N ALA A 404 -70.69 -55.47 1.34
CA ALA A 404 -71.08 -56.85 1.58
C ALA A 404 -72.05 -56.99 2.76
N GLY A 405 -71.79 -56.27 3.86
CA GLY A 405 -72.68 -56.21 5.01
C GLY A 405 -74.06 -55.65 4.66
N ALA A 406 -74.12 -54.60 3.83
CA ALA A 406 -75.38 -54.04 3.33
C ALA A 406 -76.19 -55.05 2.51
N ARG A 407 -75.53 -55.76 1.57
CA ARG A 407 -76.18 -56.82 0.77
C ARG A 407 -76.71 -57.96 1.65
N ILE A 408 -75.95 -58.38 2.67
CA ILE A 408 -76.43 -59.41 3.61
C ILE A 408 -77.64 -58.88 4.38
N GLY A 409 -77.62 -57.63 4.84
CA GLY A 409 -78.77 -57.00 5.50
C GLY A 409 -80.04 -57.02 4.66
N ASP A 410 -79.93 -56.76 3.35
CA ASP A 410 -81.07 -56.83 2.44
C ASP A 410 -81.60 -58.27 2.25
N VAL A 411 -80.71 -59.26 2.19
CA VAL A 411 -81.10 -60.68 2.16
C VAL A 411 -81.81 -61.07 3.46
N VAL A 412 -81.32 -60.64 4.62
CA VAL A 412 -81.95 -60.96 5.91
C VAL A 412 -83.35 -60.36 6.01
N LYS A 413 -83.55 -59.09 5.59
CA LYS A 413 -84.90 -58.47 5.51
C LYS A 413 -85.86 -59.25 4.64
N LEU A 414 -85.39 -59.78 3.51
CA LEU A 414 -86.20 -60.63 2.63
C LEU A 414 -86.58 -61.94 3.34
N ILE A 415 -85.66 -62.58 4.05
CA ILE A 415 -85.93 -63.81 4.82
C ILE A 415 -86.93 -63.54 5.94
N THR A 416 -86.80 -62.44 6.68
CA THR A 416 -87.77 -62.03 7.71
C THR A 416 -89.17 -61.86 7.10
N SER A 417 -89.27 -61.19 5.95
CA SER A 417 -90.54 -61.00 5.23
C SER A 417 -91.15 -62.35 4.78
N ILE A 418 -90.32 -63.29 4.33
CA ILE A 418 -90.75 -64.65 3.96
C ILE A 418 -91.23 -65.42 5.20
N ALA A 419 -90.53 -65.31 6.33
CA ALA A 419 -90.92 -65.94 7.59
C ALA A 419 -92.27 -65.39 8.11
N GLU A 420 -92.49 -64.07 8.04
CA GLU A 420 -93.76 -63.44 8.37
C GLU A 420 -94.91 -63.91 7.46
N GLN A 421 -94.68 -63.95 6.15
CA GLN A 421 -95.67 -64.49 5.20
C GLN A 421 -95.96 -65.97 5.47
N THR A 422 -94.93 -66.77 5.76
CA THR A 422 -95.07 -68.20 6.08
C THR A 422 -95.87 -68.39 7.37
N ASN A 423 -95.63 -67.56 8.39
CA ASN A 423 -96.38 -67.56 9.63
C ASN A 423 -97.86 -67.19 9.41
N LEU A 424 -98.16 -66.21 8.54
CA LEU A 424 -99.53 -65.86 8.16
C LEU A 424 -100.23 -66.98 7.37
N LEU A 425 -99.53 -67.62 6.42
CA LEU A 425 -100.03 -68.78 5.68
C LEU A 425 -100.33 -69.96 6.62
N ALA A 426 -99.42 -70.24 7.55
CA ALA A 426 -99.58 -71.29 8.54
C ALA A 426 -100.74 -71.00 9.51
N LEU A 427 -100.93 -69.72 9.89
CA LEU A 427 -102.08 -69.29 10.68
C LEU A 427 -103.39 -69.52 9.94
N ASN A 428 -103.48 -69.11 8.67
CA ASN A 428 -104.65 -69.35 7.82
C ASN A 428 -104.94 -70.85 7.66
N ALA A 429 -103.90 -71.67 7.47
CA ALA A 429 -104.03 -73.12 7.40
C ALA A 429 -104.50 -73.73 8.73
N THR A 430 -104.05 -73.21 9.87
CA THR A 430 -104.51 -73.63 11.20
C THR A 430 -106.00 -73.31 11.40
N ILE A 431 -106.45 -72.15 10.92
CA ILE A 431 -107.87 -71.75 10.97
C ILE A 431 -108.73 -72.70 10.11
N GLU A 432 -108.30 -72.97 8.87
CA GLU A 432 -109.06 -73.85 7.98
C GLU A 432 -109.06 -75.31 8.47
N ALA A 433 -107.96 -75.78 9.05
CA ALA A 433 -107.89 -77.09 9.69
C ALA A 433 -108.82 -77.21 10.91
N ALA A 434 -108.95 -76.15 11.71
CA ALA A 434 -109.94 -76.10 12.80
C ALA A 434 -111.38 -76.10 12.27
N ARG A 435 -111.61 -75.45 11.13
CA ARG A 435 -112.92 -75.41 10.45
C ARG A 435 -113.35 -76.77 9.88
N ALA A 436 -112.40 -77.60 9.47
CA ALA A 436 -112.62 -78.96 8.98
C ALA A 436 -112.89 -80.01 10.08
N GLY A 437 -112.85 -79.62 11.37
CA GLY A 437 -113.15 -80.51 12.49
C GLY A 437 -112.21 -81.71 12.61
N ASP A 438 -112.75 -82.90 12.88
CA ASP A 438 -111.94 -84.12 13.08
C ASP A 438 -111.12 -84.53 11.85
N ALA A 439 -111.58 -84.21 10.63
CA ALA A 439 -110.87 -84.49 9.39
C ALA A 439 -109.61 -83.61 9.19
N GLY A 440 -109.53 -82.47 9.89
CA GLY A 440 -108.43 -81.50 9.78
C GLY A 440 -107.29 -81.69 10.80
N ARG A 441 -107.39 -82.64 11.75
CA ARG A 441 -106.41 -82.77 12.85
C ARG A 441 -104.95 -82.92 12.38
N GLY A 442 -104.69 -83.76 11.37
CA GLY A 442 -103.34 -83.94 10.83
C GLY A 442 -102.78 -82.67 10.18
N PHE A 443 -103.62 -81.93 9.45
CA PHE A 443 -103.26 -80.64 8.86
C PHE A 443 -103.03 -79.56 9.93
N ALA A 444 -103.80 -79.56 11.02
CA ALA A 444 -103.61 -78.62 12.12
C ALA A 444 -102.25 -78.77 12.80
N VAL A 445 -101.77 -80.01 12.99
CA VAL A 445 -100.44 -80.27 13.58
C VAL A 445 -99.33 -79.75 12.67
N VAL A 446 -99.40 -80.03 11.36
CA VAL A 446 -98.41 -79.54 10.39
C VAL A 446 -98.44 -78.01 10.31
N ALA A 447 -99.62 -77.39 10.28
CA ALA A 447 -99.75 -75.94 10.26
C ALA A 447 -99.16 -75.28 11.51
N GLN A 448 -99.36 -75.88 12.70
CA GLN A 448 -98.77 -75.38 13.95
C GLN A 448 -97.24 -75.55 13.98
N GLU A 449 -96.70 -76.63 13.42
CA GLU A 449 -95.25 -76.84 13.30
C GLU A 449 -94.62 -75.81 12.35
N VAL A 450 -95.22 -75.59 11.18
CA VAL A 450 -94.78 -74.56 10.22
C VAL A 450 -94.84 -73.16 10.84
N LYS A 451 -95.90 -72.86 11.60
CA LYS A 451 -96.03 -71.60 12.33
C LYS A 451 -94.90 -71.41 13.34
N THR A 452 -94.56 -72.46 14.09
CA THR A 452 -93.49 -72.44 15.08
C THR A 452 -92.12 -72.25 14.41
N LEU A 453 -91.86 -72.97 13.32
CA LEU A 453 -90.62 -72.86 12.55
C LEU A 453 -90.47 -71.48 11.89
N ALA A 454 -91.56 -70.89 11.41
CA ALA A 454 -91.58 -69.52 10.89
C ALA A 454 -91.26 -68.50 12.00
N GLY A 455 -91.82 -68.68 13.20
CA GLY A 455 -91.50 -67.84 14.36
C GLY A 455 -90.03 -67.95 14.81
N GLN A 456 -89.48 -69.17 14.83
CA GLN A 456 -88.04 -69.39 15.09
C GLN A 456 -87.16 -68.74 14.01
N THR A 457 -87.58 -68.83 12.74
CA THR A 457 -86.87 -68.22 11.61
C THR A 457 -86.85 -66.69 11.75
N ALA A 458 -87.99 -66.06 12.05
CA ALA A 458 -88.08 -64.62 12.27
C ALA A 458 -87.15 -64.17 13.42
N LYS A 459 -87.18 -64.87 14.55
CA LYS A 459 -86.29 -64.59 15.68
C LYS A 459 -84.81 -64.72 15.30
N ALA A 460 -84.43 -65.78 14.58
CA ALA A 460 -83.06 -65.97 14.12
C ALA A 460 -82.63 -64.86 13.14
N THR A 461 -83.52 -64.41 12.25
CA THR A 461 -83.22 -63.28 11.35
C THR A 461 -83.07 -61.95 12.07
N ASP A 462 -83.80 -61.72 13.18
CA ASP A 462 -83.63 -60.52 14.01
C ASP A 462 -82.27 -60.52 14.70
N GLU A 463 -81.85 -61.67 15.26
CA GLU A 463 -80.52 -61.83 15.85
C GLU A 463 -79.40 -61.60 14.80
N ILE A 464 -79.54 -62.14 13.59
CA ILE A 464 -78.59 -61.90 12.49
C ILE A 464 -78.60 -60.43 12.07
N SER A 465 -79.77 -59.78 12.01
CA SER A 465 -79.87 -58.35 11.67
C SER A 465 -79.11 -57.48 12.65
N ASN A 466 -79.24 -57.76 13.95
CA ASN A 466 -78.48 -57.07 15.00
C ASN A 466 -76.96 -57.29 14.87
N GLN A 467 -76.54 -58.51 14.50
CA GLN A 467 -75.12 -58.82 14.26
C GLN A 467 -74.57 -58.09 13.03
N ILE A 468 -75.36 -57.99 11.96
CA ILE A 468 -74.99 -57.24 10.74
C ILE A 468 -74.87 -55.74 11.04
N ALA A 469 -75.82 -55.16 11.76
CA ALA A 469 -75.76 -53.76 12.18
C ALA A 469 -74.51 -53.49 13.04
N SER A 470 -74.18 -54.38 13.97
CA SER A 470 -72.98 -54.27 14.80
C SER A 470 -71.69 -54.37 13.96
N MET A 471 -71.64 -55.26 12.96
CA MET A 471 -70.50 -55.36 12.03
C MET A 471 -70.35 -54.13 11.15
N GLN A 472 -71.45 -53.55 10.67
CA GLN A 472 -71.45 -52.31 9.89
C GLN A 472 -70.91 -51.14 10.71
N LEU A 473 -71.39 -50.96 11.95
CA LEU A 473 -70.89 -49.95 12.88
C LEU A 473 -69.38 -50.11 13.12
N ALA A 474 -68.91 -51.32 13.43
CA ALA A 474 -67.49 -51.59 13.64
C ALA A 474 -66.64 -51.33 12.38
N THR A 475 -67.20 -51.55 11.19
CA THR A 475 -66.53 -51.25 9.92
C THR A 475 -66.43 -49.73 9.70
N GLU A 476 -67.49 -48.97 9.99
CA GLU A 476 -67.49 -47.50 9.88
C GLU A 476 -66.50 -46.85 10.86
N GLU A 477 -66.45 -47.35 12.11
CA GLU A 477 -65.44 -46.94 13.09
C GLU A 477 -64.02 -47.24 12.61
N SER A 478 -63.80 -48.42 12.00
CA SER A 478 -62.51 -48.81 11.44
C SER A 478 -62.08 -47.91 10.28
N VAL A 479 -62.99 -47.57 9.37
CA VAL A 479 -62.74 -46.61 8.26
C VAL A 479 -62.34 -45.24 8.81
N THR A 480 -63.04 -44.76 9.84
CA THR A 480 -62.71 -43.48 10.48
C THR A 480 -61.32 -43.51 11.10
N ALA A 481 -60.96 -44.61 11.77
CA ALA A 481 -59.62 -44.78 12.35
C ALA A 481 -58.52 -44.84 11.28
N ILE A 482 -58.75 -45.54 10.16
CA ILE A 482 -57.80 -45.64 9.04
C ILE A 482 -57.56 -44.25 8.42
N LYS A 483 -58.61 -43.44 8.22
CA LYS A 483 -58.47 -42.06 7.72
C LYS A 483 -57.65 -41.18 8.66
N ALA A 484 -57.86 -41.30 9.97
CA ALA A 484 -57.07 -40.58 10.97
C ALA A 484 -55.59 -41.00 10.96
N ILE A 485 -55.31 -42.30 10.76
CA ILE A 485 -53.94 -42.81 10.56
C ILE A 485 -53.33 -42.21 9.30
N GLY A 486 -54.04 -42.18 8.17
CA GLY A 486 -53.60 -41.57 6.92
C GLY A 486 -53.19 -40.10 7.10
N GLN A 487 -54.04 -39.30 7.73
CA GLN A 487 -53.74 -37.88 8.05
C GLN A 487 -52.51 -37.73 8.95
N THR A 488 -52.31 -38.66 9.89
CA THR A 488 -51.12 -38.65 10.77
C THR A 488 -49.85 -38.93 9.96
N ILE A 489 -49.90 -39.87 9.01
CA ILE A 489 -48.77 -40.20 8.14
C ILE A 489 -48.45 -39.04 7.19
N GLU A 490 -49.46 -38.36 6.63
CA GLU A 490 -49.24 -37.15 5.81
C GLU A 490 -48.52 -36.05 6.59
N ARG A 491 -48.90 -35.83 7.86
CA ARG A 491 -48.21 -34.89 8.76
C ARG A 491 -46.76 -35.30 9.01
N ILE A 492 -46.49 -36.60 9.18
CA ILE A 492 -45.12 -37.12 9.33
C ILE A 492 -44.30 -36.83 8.06
N SER A 493 -44.87 -37.06 6.87
CA SER A 493 -44.21 -36.74 5.60
C SER A 493 -43.90 -35.24 5.46
N GLY A 494 -44.83 -34.37 5.85
CA GLY A 494 -44.60 -32.92 5.86
C GLY A 494 -43.47 -32.48 6.82
N ILE A 495 -43.38 -33.11 7.99
CA ILE A 495 -42.29 -32.87 8.95
C ILE A 495 -40.95 -33.35 8.35
N ALA A 496 -40.91 -34.54 7.76
CA ALA A 496 -39.71 -35.06 7.11
C ALA A 496 -39.23 -34.17 5.96
N GLY A 497 -40.15 -33.59 5.18
CA GLY A 497 -39.82 -32.58 4.17
C GLY A 497 -39.19 -31.31 4.77
N SER A 498 -39.73 -30.82 5.89
CA SER A 498 -39.18 -29.66 6.60
C SER A 498 -37.78 -29.95 7.18
N ILE A 499 -37.57 -31.15 7.72
CA ILE A 499 -36.25 -31.60 8.20
C ILE A 499 -35.27 -31.67 7.02
N SER A 500 -35.67 -32.22 5.88
CA SER A 500 -34.82 -32.29 4.68
C SER A 500 -34.33 -30.90 4.26
N ALA A 501 -35.22 -29.91 4.21
CA ALA A 501 -34.88 -28.53 3.89
C ALA A 501 -33.88 -27.93 4.92
N ALA A 502 -34.12 -28.15 6.22
CA ALA A 502 -33.21 -27.69 7.27
C ALA A 502 -31.83 -28.35 7.20
N VAL A 503 -31.77 -29.65 6.86
CA VAL A 503 -30.53 -30.41 6.70
C VAL A 503 -29.74 -29.93 5.47
N GLU A 504 -30.41 -29.56 4.38
CA GLU A 504 -29.76 -28.93 3.22
C GLU A 504 -29.11 -27.59 3.60
N GLN A 505 -29.82 -26.75 4.35
CA GLN A 505 -29.28 -25.50 4.86
C GLN A 505 -28.07 -25.73 5.78
N GLN A 506 -28.17 -26.72 6.69
CA GLN A 506 -27.04 -27.11 7.54
C GLN A 506 -25.85 -27.59 6.71
N ARG A 507 -26.06 -28.35 5.63
CA ARG A 507 -24.96 -28.78 4.75
C ARG A 507 -24.21 -27.60 4.15
N SER A 508 -24.96 -26.60 3.66
CA SER A 508 -24.37 -25.36 3.14
C SER A 508 -23.59 -24.60 4.22
N ALA A 509 -24.16 -24.45 5.42
CA ALA A 509 -23.50 -23.80 6.54
C ALA A 509 -22.20 -24.51 6.96
N THR A 510 -22.22 -25.84 7.10
CA THR A 510 -21.04 -26.66 7.42
C THR A 510 -19.97 -26.55 6.33
N HIS A 511 -20.36 -26.50 5.06
CA HIS A 511 -19.41 -26.28 3.96
C HIS A 511 -18.71 -24.91 4.07
N ASN A 512 -19.46 -23.86 4.39
CA ASN A 512 -18.90 -22.52 4.60
C ASN A 512 -17.99 -22.46 5.83
N ILE A 513 -18.34 -23.17 6.91
CA ILE A 513 -17.48 -23.31 8.09
C ILE A 513 -16.16 -24.00 7.70
N ALA A 514 -16.23 -25.13 6.99
CA ALA A 514 -15.02 -25.84 6.54
C ALA A 514 -14.13 -24.98 5.63
N ALA A 515 -14.71 -24.15 4.76
CA ALA A 515 -13.97 -23.18 3.95
C ALA A 515 -13.32 -22.08 4.82
N SER A 516 -14.04 -21.56 5.80
CA SER A 516 -13.55 -20.53 6.74
C SER A 516 -12.42 -21.06 7.62
N VAL A 517 -12.52 -22.31 8.09
CA VAL A 517 -11.48 -23.00 8.86
C VAL A 517 -10.21 -23.18 8.02
N ARG A 518 -10.33 -23.57 6.75
CA ARG A 518 -9.18 -23.66 5.83
C ARG A 518 -8.51 -22.30 5.60
N ALA A 519 -9.30 -21.23 5.42
CA ALA A 519 -8.77 -19.88 5.31
C ALA A 519 -8.05 -19.44 6.61
N ALA A 520 -8.64 -19.73 7.77
CA ALA A 520 -8.01 -19.48 9.07
C ALA A 520 -6.68 -20.24 9.23
N ALA A 521 -6.61 -21.51 8.77
CA ALA A 521 -5.37 -22.31 8.82
C ALA A 521 -4.24 -21.67 8.00
N SER A 522 -4.57 -21.17 6.81
CA SER A 522 -3.60 -20.43 5.98
C SER A 522 -3.17 -19.15 6.68
N GLY A 523 -4.13 -18.39 7.24
CA GLY A 523 -3.84 -17.16 7.96
C GLY A 523 -2.94 -17.36 9.18
N THR A 524 -3.16 -18.42 9.98
CA THR A 524 -2.29 -18.72 11.14
C THR A 524 -0.89 -19.14 10.70
N ALA A 525 -0.76 -19.86 9.58
CA ALA A 525 0.54 -20.20 9.01
C ALA A 525 1.31 -18.95 8.51
N ASP A 526 0.62 -18.03 7.84
CA ASP A 526 1.20 -16.77 7.36
C ASP A 526 1.66 -15.88 8.53
N VAL A 527 0.85 -15.78 9.60
CA VAL A 527 1.25 -15.07 10.83
C VAL A 527 2.50 -15.70 11.43
N ALA A 528 2.58 -17.03 11.52
CA ALA A 528 3.78 -17.70 12.04
C ALA A 528 5.04 -17.42 11.19
N VAL A 529 4.92 -17.31 9.87
CA VAL A 529 6.02 -16.88 8.99
C VAL A 529 6.41 -15.43 9.26
N ASN A 530 5.45 -14.51 9.32
CA ASN A 530 5.71 -13.09 9.56
C ASN A 530 6.35 -12.84 10.94
N VAL A 531 5.91 -13.57 11.96
CA VAL A 531 6.49 -13.53 13.30
C VAL A 531 7.95 -14.00 13.29
N ARG A 532 8.29 -15.05 12.54
CA ARG A 532 9.69 -15.47 12.37
C ARG A 532 10.53 -14.42 11.67
N HIS A 533 9.98 -13.72 10.68
CA HIS A 533 10.67 -12.60 10.04
C HIS A 533 10.88 -11.42 10.99
N ALA A 534 9.89 -11.08 11.81
CA ALA A 534 10.01 -10.04 12.83
C ALA A 534 11.09 -10.39 13.87
N ALA A 535 11.11 -11.65 14.36
CA ALA A 535 12.14 -12.13 15.28
C ALA A 535 13.55 -12.04 14.66
N LYS A 536 13.68 -12.39 13.38
CA LYS A 536 14.95 -12.26 12.64
C LYS A 536 15.39 -10.80 12.52
N GLY A 537 14.50 -9.91 12.10
CA GLY A 537 14.79 -8.48 11.97
C GLY A 537 15.16 -7.83 13.31
N ALA A 538 14.52 -8.26 14.40
CA ALA A 538 14.90 -7.88 15.75
C ALA A 538 16.32 -8.33 16.10
N SER A 539 16.69 -9.59 15.80
CA SER A 539 18.05 -10.09 16.00
C SER A 539 19.09 -9.28 15.22
N GLU A 540 18.85 -8.99 13.94
CA GLU A 540 19.75 -8.19 13.08
C GLU A 540 19.89 -6.74 13.59
N THR A 541 18.79 -6.17 14.12
CA THR A 541 18.79 -4.84 14.77
C THR A 541 19.64 -4.85 16.03
N GLY A 542 19.52 -5.89 16.87
CA GLY A 542 20.32 -6.04 18.09
C GLY A 542 21.83 -6.17 17.80
N GLU A 543 22.21 -6.94 16.78
CA GLU A 543 23.60 -7.07 16.33
C GLU A 543 24.15 -5.73 15.81
N THR A 544 23.39 -5.05 14.96
CA THR A 544 23.79 -3.76 14.38
C THR A 544 23.90 -2.67 15.45
N SER A 545 22.99 -2.67 16.42
CA SER A 545 23.03 -1.75 17.56
C SER A 545 24.24 -2.01 18.45
N SER A 546 24.59 -3.28 18.68
CA SER A 546 25.80 -3.65 19.43
C SER A 546 27.08 -3.19 18.72
N ARG A 547 27.14 -3.30 17.38
CA ARG A 547 28.25 -2.75 16.59
C ARG A 547 28.31 -1.23 16.66
N MET A 548 27.17 -0.55 16.55
CA MET A 548 27.08 0.91 16.66
C MET A 548 27.53 1.40 18.03
N PHE A 549 27.13 0.71 19.10
CA PHE A 549 27.57 0.97 20.47
C PHE A 549 29.10 0.88 20.59
N ALA A 550 29.70 -0.19 20.07
CA ALA A 550 31.15 -0.37 20.09
C ALA A 550 31.88 0.72 19.28
N SER A 551 31.36 1.10 18.10
CA SER A 551 31.93 2.19 17.29
C SER A 551 31.83 3.55 17.97
N ALA A 552 30.72 3.84 18.64
CA ALA A 552 30.54 5.07 19.41
C ALA A 552 31.52 5.14 20.60
N GLN A 553 31.72 4.02 21.30
CA GLN A 553 32.67 3.92 22.41
C GLN A 553 34.12 4.09 21.92
N ALA A 554 34.47 3.47 20.78
CA ALA A 554 35.78 3.65 20.15
C ALA A 554 36.03 5.10 19.70
N LEU A 555 35.04 5.73 19.05
CA LEU A 555 35.13 7.13 18.61
C LEU A 555 35.25 8.10 19.79
N SER A 556 34.53 7.84 20.88
CA SER A 556 34.67 8.59 22.14
C SER A 556 36.09 8.47 22.70
N GLY A 557 36.63 7.24 22.76
CA GLY A 557 38.01 6.99 23.20
C GLY A 557 39.06 7.70 22.34
N GLU A 558 38.95 7.60 21.01
CA GLU A 558 39.88 8.26 20.08
C GLU A 558 39.79 9.79 20.17
N SER A 559 38.59 10.33 20.39
CA SER A 559 38.39 11.78 20.57
C SER A 559 39.00 12.29 21.88
N LEU A 560 38.88 11.52 22.97
CA LEU A 560 39.56 11.85 24.24
C LEU A 560 41.08 11.80 24.08
N HIS A 561 41.60 10.80 23.38
CA HIS A 561 43.03 10.67 23.11
C HIS A 561 43.56 11.83 22.26
N LEU A 562 42.85 12.19 21.18
CA LEU A 562 43.20 13.33 20.33
C LEU A 562 43.13 14.66 21.10
N LYS A 563 42.15 14.82 22.00
CA LYS A 563 42.07 16.00 22.90
C LYS A 563 43.33 16.12 23.76
N ALA A 564 43.76 15.02 24.38
CA ALA A 564 44.97 15.00 25.20
C ALA A 564 46.25 15.30 24.40
N GLU A 565 46.41 14.74 23.20
CA GLU A 565 47.57 15.03 22.34
C GLU A 565 47.59 16.49 21.85
N VAL A 566 46.43 17.03 21.48
CA VAL A 566 46.31 18.45 21.09
C VAL A 566 46.66 19.35 22.27
N ASP A 567 46.11 19.10 23.46
CA ASP A 567 46.42 19.88 24.66
C ASP A 567 47.91 19.81 25.00
N GLY A 568 48.52 18.62 24.97
CA GLY A 568 49.95 18.44 25.22
C GLY A 568 50.87 19.02 24.15
N PHE A 569 50.46 19.03 22.87
CA PHE A 569 51.18 19.73 21.81
C PHE A 569 51.14 21.25 22.04
N LEU A 570 49.97 21.81 22.34
CA LEU A 570 49.81 23.25 22.56
C LEU A 570 50.61 23.72 23.77
N ASP A 571 50.63 22.95 24.87
CA ASP A 571 51.42 23.28 26.05
C ASP A 571 52.94 23.29 25.76
N ARG A 572 53.42 22.36 24.93
CA ARG A 572 54.83 22.33 24.48
C ARG A 572 55.19 23.53 23.59
N VAL A 573 54.30 23.91 22.68
CA VAL A 573 54.49 25.09 21.81
C VAL A 573 54.47 26.38 22.63
N HIS A 574 53.68 26.42 23.71
CA HIS A 574 53.58 27.60 24.58
C HIS A 574 54.77 27.76 25.55
N ALA A 575 55.49 26.67 25.83
CA ALA A 575 56.69 26.64 26.67
C ALA A 575 58.00 26.92 25.91
N ALA A 576 58.00 26.75 24.58
CA ALA A 576 59.10 27.09 23.67
C ALA A 576 59.06 28.58 23.27
#